data_AF-A0A378AZQ5-F1
#
_entry.id   AF-A0A378AZQ5-F1
#
_cell.length_a   1.000
_cell.length_b   1.000
_cell.length_c   1.000
_cell.angle_alpha   90.00
_cell.angle_beta   90.00
_cell.angle_gamma   90.00
#
_symmetry.space_group_name_H-M   'P 1'
#
loop_
_entity.id
_entity.type
_entity.pdbx_description
1 polymer ?
#
loop_
_entity_poly.entity_id
_entity_poly.type
_entity_poly.pdbx_seq_one_letter_code
_entity_poly.pdbx_strand_id
1 'polypeptide(L)'
;MDDCVGQMRKLDGSLQKPVAYLTCNFNRPVNGKPALFTHDEVITLFHEFGHGLHHMLTRIDTAGVSGISGVPWDAVELPSQFMENWCWEPEALAFISGHYETGEPLPQELLEKMLAAKNYQAAMFILRQLEFGLFDFRLHAEYKPEQGAKILETLAEIKKQVAVVPGPTWGRFPHAFSHIFAGGYAAGYYSYLWADVLAADAFSRFEEEGIFNRETGQSFLDDILSRGGSEEPMELFKRFRGREPQLDAMLEHYGIKG
;
A
#
# COMPACT_ATOMS: atom_id res chain seq x y z
N MET A 1 -8.80 -2.65 -4.48
CA MET A 1 -9.19 -1.98 -5.75
C MET A 1 -9.26 -3.06 -6.82
N ASP A 2 -10.11 -2.91 -7.83
CA ASP A 2 -10.14 -3.81 -9.01
C ASP A 2 -10.29 -2.96 -10.28
N ASP A 3 -9.80 -3.44 -11.43
CA ASP A 3 -9.94 -2.73 -12.69
C ASP A 3 -11.17 -3.19 -13.48
N CYS A 4 -11.91 -2.24 -14.05
CA CYS A 4 -13.07 -2.55 -14.90
C CYS A 4 -12.63 -2.73 -16.35
N VAL A 5 -11.91 -1.72 -16.86
CA VAL A 5 -11.28 -1.74 -18.18
C VAL A 5 -9.99 -0.92 -18.14
N GLY A 6 -8.93 -1.43 -18.75
CA GLY A 6 -7.68 -0.69 -18.96
C GLY A 6 -7.75 0.30 -20.14
N GLN A 7 -6.80 1.23 -20.19
CA GLN A 7 -6.61 2.08 -21.35
C GLN A 7 -6.06 1.25 -22.51
N MET A 8 -6.67 1.38 -23.68
CA MET A 8 -6.14 0.73 -24.88
C MET A 8 -6.48 1.50 -26.15
N ARG A 9 -5.57 1.47 -27.12
CA ARG A 9 -5.89 1.86 -28.50
C ARG A 9 -6.57 0.70 -29.20
N LYS A 10 -7.80 0.92 -29.64
CA LYS A 10 -8.58 -0.07 -30.39
C LYS A 10 -8.09 -0.17 -31.83
N LEU A 11 -8.50 -1.23 -32.52
CA LEU A 11 -8.14 -1.46 -33.93
C LEU A 11 -8.60 -0.34 -34.88
N ASP A 12 -9.67 0.37 -34.52
CA ASP A 12 -10.18 1.54 -35.27
C ASP A 12 -9.40 2.84 -34.97
N GLY A 13 -8.35 2.77 -34.15
CA GLY A 13 -7.52 3.91 -33.74
C GLY A 13 -8.07 4.72 -32.57
N SER A 14 -9.30 4.46 -32.11
CA SER A 14 -9.90 5.14 -30.97
C SER A 14 -9.24 4.74 -29.65
N LEU A 15 -9.16 5.68 -28.70
CA LEU A 15 -8.62 5.43 -27.37
C LEU A 15 -9.74 5.08 -26.40
N GLN A 16 -9.70 3.86 -25.85
CA GLN A 16 -10.50 3.47 -24.70
C GLN A 16 -9.91 4.10 -23.45
N LYS A 17 -10.72 4.82 -22.67
CA LYS A 17 -10.30 5.36 -21.39
C LYS A 17 -10.37 4.28 -20.29
N PRO A 18 -9.47 4.33 -19.30
CA PRO A 18 -9.48 3.39 -18.19
C PRO A 18 -10.66 3.67 -17.25
N VAL A 19 -11.18 2.62 -16.62
CA VAL A 19 -12.19 2.68 -15.55
C VAL A 19 -11.75 1.73 -14.43
N ALA A 20 -11.76 2.21 -13.19
CA ALA A 20 -11.42 1.43 -11.99
C ALA A 20 -12.61 1.33 -11.02
N TYR A 21 -12.59 0.31 -10.19
CA TYR A 21 -13.47 0.14 -9.04
C TYR A 21 -12.72 0.42 -7.74
N LEU A 22 -13.17 1.43 -7.00
CA LEU A 22 -12.74 1.68 -5.63
C LEU A 22 -13.79 1.10 -4.69
N THR A 23 -13.44 0.05 -3.96
CA THR A 23 -14.34 -0.67 -3.04
C THR A 23 -13.71 -0.72 -1.67
N CYS A 24 -14.42 -0.21 -0.67
CA CYS A 24 -13.98 -0.21 0.73
C CYS A 24 -15.15 -0.58 1.64
N ASN A 25 -14.84 -1.12 2.82
CA ASN A 25 -15.84 -1.52 3.83
C ASN A 25 -15.85 -0.56 5.01
N PHE A 26 -16.22 0.70 4.76
CA PHE A 26 -16.22 1.75 5.79
C PHE A 26 -17.46 1.73 6.67
N ASN A 27 -17.35 2.39 7.82
CA ASN A 27 -18.45 2.76 8.69
C ASN A 27 -19.57 3.42 7.90
N ARG A 28 -20.78 2.89 8.06
CA ARG A 28 -21.97 3.41 7.41
C ARG A 28 -22.52 4.65 8.15
N PRO A 29 -23.28 5.52 7.45
CA PRO A 29 -24.09 6.55 8.08
C PRO A 29 -24.98 5.99 9.22
N VAL A 30 -25.11 6.72 10.33
CA VAL A 30 -25.90 6.32 11.50
C VAL A 30 -26.86 7.44 11.90
N ASN A 31 -28.14 7.11 12.17
CA ASN A 31 -29.14 8.05 12.68
C ASN A 31 -29.27 9.35 11.86
N GLY A 32 -29.17 9.26 10.52
CA GLY A 32 -29.26 10.43 9.62
C GLY A 32 -28.01 11.31 9.58
N LYS A 33 -26.93 10.94 10.29
CA LYS A 33 -25.62 11.60 10.24
C LYS A 33 -24.76 10.99 9.13
N PRO A 34 -23.83 11.75 8.52
CA PRO A 34 -22.91 11.21 7.52
C PRO A 34 -22.04 10.07 8.11
N ALA A 35 -21.40 9.32 7.23
CA ALA A 35 -20.36 8.38 7.65
C ALA A 35 -19.18 9.18 8.23
N LEU A 36 -18.76 8.81 9.44
CA LEU A 36 -17.57 9.36 10.09
C LEU A 36 -16.51 8.27 10.09
N PHE A 37 -15.35 8.56 9.49
CA PHE A 37 -14.29 7.59 9.32
C PHE A 37 -13.33 7.59 10.49
N THR A 38 -12.84 6.41 10.87
CA THR A 38 -11.63 6.28 11.67
C THR A 38 -10.42 6.71 10.84
N HIS A 39 -9.29 6.95 11.51
CA HIS A 39 -8.07 7.29 10.81
C HIS A 39 -7.61 6.18 9.84
N ASP A 40 -7.70 4.92 10.28
CA ASP A 40 -7.38 3.75 9.45
C ASP A 40 -8.26 3.64 8.20
N GLU A 41 -9.53 4.05 8.29
CA GLU A 41 -10.43 4.10 7.13
C GLU A 41 -10.03 5.19 6.14
N VAL A 42 -9.52 6.33 6.63
CA VAL A 42 -8.96 7.39 5.77
C VAL A 42 -7.68 6.90 5.08
N ILE A 43 -6.78 6.24 5.80
CA ILE A 43 -5.57 5.62 5.23
C ILE A 43 -5.97 4.60 4.15
N THR A 44 -6.92 3.72 4.45
CA THR A 44 -7.44 2.73 3.49
C THR A 44 -8.01 3.41 2.24
N LEU A 45 -8.75 4.52 2.39
CA LEU A 45 -9.27 5.26 1.25
C LEU A 45 -8.14 5.80 0.36
N PHE A 46 -7.10 6.39 0.96
CA PHE A 46 -5.94 6.91 0.22
C PHE A 46 -5.15 5.79 -0.47
N HIS A 47 -4.95 4.66 0.21
CA HIS A 47 -4.33 3.47 -0.35
C HIS A 47 -5.05 3.02 -1.63
N GLU A 48 -6.36 2.80 -1.54
CA GLU A 48 -7.16 2.32 -2.67
C GLU A 48 -7.27 3.37 -3.78
N PHE A 49 -7.23 4.66 -3.42
CA PHE A 49 -7.19 5.75 -4.39
C PHE A 49 -5.85 5.81 -5.13
N GLY A 50 -4.72 5.52 -4.49
CA GLY A 50 -3.40 5.44 -5.13
C GLY A 50 -3.36 4.38 -6.23
N HIS A 51 -3.93 3.21 -5.97
CA HIS A 51 -4.20 2.18 -6.98
C HIS A 51 -5.05 2.73 -8.14
N GLY A 52 -6.16 3.41 -7.81
CA GLY A 52 -7.03 4.06 -8.79
C GLY A 52 -6.30 5.09 -9.66
N LEU A 53 -5.42 5.91 -9.08
CA LEU A 53 -4.59 6.87 -9.80
C LEU A 53 -3.63 6.18 -10.77
N HIS A 54 -2.95 5.11 -10.33
CA HIS A 54 -2.03 4.35 -11.18
C HIS A 54 -2.74 3.77 -12.41
N HIS A 55 -3.95 3.24 -12.22
CA HIS A 55 -4.76 2.74 -13.33
C HIS A 55 -5.25 3.85 -14.25
N MET A 56 -5.82 4.92 -13.68
CA MET A 56 -6.53 5.94 -14.45
C MET A 56 -5.63 6.96 -15.14
N LEU A 57 -4.42 7.21 -14.61
CA LEU A 57 -3.48 8.21 -15.12
C LEU A 57 -2.42 7.63 -16.07
N THR A 58 -2.50 6.34 -16.38
CA THR A 58 -1.64 5.70 -17.37
C THR A 58 -1.69 6.40 -18.73
N ARG A 59 -0.54 6.53 -19.40
CA ARG A 59 -0.45 7.00 -20.80
C ARG A 59 -0.19 5.86 -21.78
N ILE A 60 -0.09 4.63 -21.27
CA ILE A 60 0.12 3.43 -22.08
C ILE A 60 -1.20 3.01 -22.71
N ASP A 61 -1.20 2.81 -24.02
CA ASP A 61 -2.37 2.41 -24.81
C ASP A 61 -2.29 0.96 -25.31
N THR A 62 -1.33 0.19 -24.81
CA THR A 62 -1.23 -1.26 -25.03
C THR A 62 -1.78 -2.01 -23.82
N ALA A 63 -2.89 -2.73 -24.00
CA ALA A 63 -3.67 -3.32 -22.91
C ALA A 63 -2.86 -4.19 -21.93
N GLY A 64 -1.92 -5.00 -22.43
CA GLY A 64 -1.13 -5.91 -21.58
C GLY A 64 -0.16 -5.24 -20.60
N VAL A 65 0.08 -3.94 -20.74
CA VAL A 65 1.03 -3.16 -19.92
C VAL A 65 0.46 -1.80 -19.50
N SER A 66 -0.87 -1.62 -19.61
CA SER A 66 -1.55 -0.36 -19.30
C SER A 66 -2.10 -0.33 -17.88
N GLY A 67 -2.07 0.84 -17.25
CA GLY A 67 -2.49 0.98 -15.86
C GLY A 67 -1.64 0.09 -14.97
N ILE A 68 -2.29 -0.73 -14.15
CA ILE A 68 -1.61 -1.69 -13.28
C ILE A 68 -1.24 -3.01 -13.98
N SER A 69 -1.70 -3.23 -15.22
CA SER A 69 -1.39 -4.45 -15.97
C SER A 69 0.09 -4.53 -16.30
N GLY A 70 0.68 -5.71 -16.15
CA GLY A 70 2.08 -5.98 -16.47
C GLY A 70 3.10 -5.36 -15.50
N VAL A 71 2.64 -4.62 -14.47
CA VAL A 71 3.50 -4.13 -13.39
C VAL A 71 3.93 -5.33 -12.52
N PRO A 72 5.23 -5.50 -12.23
CA PRO A 72 5.70 -6.50 -11.28
C PRO A 72 4.97 -6.40 -9.93
N TRP A 73 4.59 -7.55 -9.39
CA TRP A 73 3.69 -7.62 -8.23
C TRP A 73 4.29 -7.02 -6.94
N ASP A 74 5.61 -6.99 -6.85
CA ASP A 74 6.37 -6.36 -5.77
C ASP A 74 6.45 -4.83 -5.91
N ALA A 75 6.12 -4.26 -7.05
CA ALA A 75 6.04 -2.81 -7.27
C ALA A 75 4.61 -2.27 -7.33
N VAL A 76 3.59 -3.14 -7.43
CA VAL A 76 2.19 -2.70 -7.64
C VAL A 76 1.64 -1.89 -6.46
N GLU A 77 2.12 -2.15 -5.24
CA GLU A 77 1.71 -1.46 -4.01
C GLU A 77 2.42 -0.12 -3.78
N LEU A 78 3.40 0.25 -4.63
CA LEU A 78 4.11 1.52 -4.46
C LEU A 78 3.14 2.72 -4.47
N PRO A 79 2.27 2.91 -5.48
CA PRO A 79 1.40 4.08 -5.52
C PRO A 79 0.34 4.12 -4.41
N SER A 80 -0.14 2.97 -3.97
CA SER A 80 -1.14 2.87 -2.91
C SER A 80 -0.54 3.28 -1.57
N GLN A 81 0.54 2.62 -1.14
CA GLN A 81 1.24 2.93 0.11
C GLN A 81 1.83 4.34 0.11
N PHE A 82 2.30 4.82 -1.05
CA PHE A 82 2.78 6.19 -1.20
C PHE A 82 1.71 7.22 -0.81
N MET A 83 0.46 7.02 -1.24
CA MET A 83 -0.64 7.95 -0.94
C MET A 83 -1.02 7.98 0.55
N GLU A 84 -0.77 6.91 1.31
CA GLU A 84 -1.08 6.84 2.74
C GLU A 84 -0.32 7.90 3.55
N ASN A 85 0.86 8.33 3.10
CA ASN A 85 1.68 9.29 3.82
C ASN A 85 0.99 10.65 4.00
N TRP A 86 0.17 11.09 3.04
CA TRP A 86 -0.62 12.33 3.19
C TRP A 86 -1.63 12.27 4.33
N CYS A 87 -2.02 11.08 4.80
CA CYS A 87 -2.88 10.95 5.97
C CYS A 87 -2.15 11.34 7.27
N TRP A 88 -0.83 11.44 7.28
CA TRP A 88 -0.04 11.79 8.46
C TRP A 88 0.53 13.21 8.43
N GLU A 89 0.36 13.94 7.33
CA GLU A 89 0.88 15.29 7.17
C GLU A 89 -0.09 16.36 7.71
N PRO A 90 0.34 17.26 8.62
CA PRO A 90 -0.50 18.31 9.20
C PRO A 90 -1.23 19.17 8.17
N GLU A 91 -0.54 19.64 7.12
CA GLU A 91 -1.14 20.51 6.10
C GLU A 91 -2.16 19.77 5.23
N ALA A 92 -1.96 18.46 5.01
CA ALA A 92 -2.92 17.62 4.28
C ALA A 92 -4.14 17.30 5.14
N LEU A 93 -3.95 16.94 6.40
CA LEU A 93 -5.03 16.71 7.36
C LEU A 93 -5.90 17.95 7.54
N ALA A 94 -5.31 19.14 7.56
CA ALA A 94 -6.05 20.39 7.62
C ALA A 94 -6.94 20.61 6.37
N PHE A 95 -6.57 20.05 5.23
CA PHE A 95 -7.35 20.14 3.98
C PHE A 95 -8.49 19.13 3.90
N ILE A 96 -8.29 17.92 4.44
CA ILE A 96 -9.23 16.79 4.29
C ILE A 96 -10.11 16.53 5.52
N SER A 97 -9.95 17.29 6.60
CA SER A 97 -10.68 17.08 7.86
C SER A 97 -11.34 18.35 8.39
N GLY A 98 -12.41 18.15 9.17
CA GLY A 98 -13.16 19.20 9.86
C GLY A 98 -14.35 18.59 10.61
N HIS A 99 -14.80 19.23 11.67
CA HIS A 99 -15.95 18.75 12.43
C HIS A 99 -17.21 18.78 11.54
N TYR A 100 -17.91 17.64 11.42
CA TYR A 100 -18.96 17.48 10.40
C TYR A 100 -20.15 18.46 10.54
N GLU A 101 -20.39 19.02 11.73
CA GLU A 101 -21.48 19.99 11.95
C GLU A 101 -21.02 21.44 11.86
N THR A 102 -19.80 21.74 12.31
CA THR A 102 -19.34 23.11 12.53
C THR A 102 -18.30 23.56 11.52
N GLY A 103 -17.67 22.61 10.82
CA GLY A 103 -16.55 22.87 9.91
C GLY A 103 -15.24 23.26 10.61
N GLU A 104 -15.22 23.31 11.95
CA GLU A 104 -14.02 23.66 12.72
C GLU A 104 -12.89 22.66 12.44
N PRO A 105 -11.64 23.12 12.31
CA PRO A 105 -10.51 22.27 12.01
C PRO A 105 -10.20 21.31 13.17
N LEU A 106 -9.45 20.24 12.87
CA LEU A 106 -8.92 19.34 13.89
C LEU A 106 -8.11 20.15 14.92
N PRO A 107 -8.46 20.13 16.22
CA PRO A 107 -7.71 20.84 17.24
C PRO A 107 -6.24 20.40 17.29
N GLN A 108 -5.33 21.36 17.38
CA GLN A 108 -3.88 21.12 17.40
C GLN A 108 -3.46 20.07 18.43
N GLU A 109 -4.05 20.09 19.64
CA GLU A 109 -3.76 19.12 20.69
C GLU A 109 -4.13 17.68 20.30
N LEU A 110 -5.22 17.49 19.54
CA LEU A 110 -5.62 16.15 19.06
C LEU A 110 -4.73 15.68 17.91
N LEU A 111 -4.34 16.60 17.02
CA LEU A 111 -3.37 16.31 15.96
C LEU A 111 -2.04 15.84 16.55
N GLU A 112 -1.49 16.57 17.53
CA GLU A 112 -0.23 16.19 18.19
C GLU A 112 -0.32 14.82 18.87
N LYS A 113 -1.44 14.50 19.53
CA LYS A 113 -1.66 13.17 20.13
C LYS A 113 -1.73 12.07 19.07
N MET A 114 -2.39 12.33 17.94
CA MET A 114 -2.48 11.39 16.83
C MET A 114 -1.09 11.11 16.24
N LEU A 115 -0.31 12.15 15.95
CA LEU A 115 1.04 12.02 15.41
C LEU A 115 1.98 11.31 16.40
N ALA A 116 1.89 11.61 17.69
CA ALA A 116 2.67 10.92 18.72
C ALA A 116 2.31 9.42 18.82
N ALA A 117 1.08 9.04 18.47
CA ALA A 117 0.61 7.67 18.47
C ALA A 117 0.91 6.90 17.18
N LYS A 118 1.32 7.57 16.08
CA LYS A 118 1.60 6.97 14.75
C LYS A 118 2.42 5.68 14.84
N ASN A 119 3.49 5.71 15.63
CA ASN A 119 4.45 4.60 15.75
C ASN A 119 4.22 3.69 16.95
N TYR A 120 3.04 3.76 17.59
CA TYR A 120 2.69 2.85 18.68
C TYR A 120 2.75 1.40 18.18
N GLN A 121 3.67 0.61 18.72
CA GLN A 121 3.88 -0.80 18.37
C GLN A 121 4.31 -1.07 16.91
N ALA A 122 4.85 -0.07 16.21
CA ALA A 122 5.33 -0.18 14.82
C ALA A 122 6.24 -1.41 14.57
N ALA A 123 7.22 -1.66 15.45
CA ALA A 123 8.09 -2.83 15.31
C ALA A 123 7.36 -4.18 15.42
N MET A 124 6.30 -4.27 16.26
CA MET A 124 5.48 -5.49 16.33
C MET A 124 4.61 -5.66 15.09
N PHE A 125 4.14 -4.56 14.50
CA PHE A 125 3.48 -4.58 13.19
C PHE A 125 4.42 -5.11 12.10
N ILE A 126 5.65 -4.60 12.00
CA ILE A 126 6.65 -5.07 11.03
C ILE A 126 6.95 -6.57 11.23
N LEU A 127 7.19 -7.02 12.46
CA LEU A 127 7.40 -8.45 12.74
C LEU A 127 6.20 -9.31 12.34
N ARG A 128 4.98 -8.79 12.46
CA ARG A 128 3.77 -9.47 12.02
C ARG A 128 3.69 -9.58 10.51
N GLN A 129 4.06 -8.54 9.77
CA GLN A 129 4.16 -8.58 8.31
C GLN A 129 5.26 -9.55 7.84
N LEU A 130 6.40 -9.58 8.53
CA LEU A 130 7.46 -10.56 8.28
C LEU A 130 7.01 -12.00 8.57
N GLU A 131 6.22 -12.23 9.63
CA GLU A 131 5.59 -13.53 9.90
C GLU A 131 4.78 -14.01 8.69
N PHE A 132 3.96 -13.13 8.10
CA PHE A 132 3.14 -13.45 6.93
C PHE A 132 3.96 -13.73 5.68
N GLY A 133 4.97 -12.90 5.38
CA GLY A 133 5.85 -13.10 4.22
C GLY A 133 6.67 -14.39 4.32
N LEU A 134 7.24 -14.67 5.50
CA LEU A 134 7.96 -15.93 5.76
C LEU A 134 7.03 -17.14 5.66
N PHE A 135 5.81 -17.03 6.17
CA PHE A 135 4.81 -18.09 6.10
C PHE A 135 4.43 -18.42 4.66
N ASP A 136 4.15 -17.40 3.87
CA ASP A 136 3.86 -17.53 2.45
C ASP A 136 5.01 -18.20 1.68
N PHE A 137 6.25 -17.70 1.83
CA PHE A 137 7.40 -18.28 1.14
C PHE A 137 7.67 -19.71 1.53
N ARG A 138 7.67 -20.03 2.83
CA ARG A 138 7.97 -21.40 3.28
C ARG A 138 6.91 -22.38 2.78
N LEU A 139 5.63 -21.99 2.75
CA LEU A 139 4.58 -22.84 2.18
C LEU A 139 4.79 -23.13 0.70
N HIS A 140 5.17 -22.14 -0.10
CA HIS A 140 5.29 -22.29 -1.55
C HIS A 140 6.63 -22.87 -2.01
N ALA A 141 7.71 -22.66 -1.25
CA ALA A 141 9.05 -23.11 -1.59
C ALA A 141 9.42 -24.48 -0.99
N GLU A 142 8.92 -24.81 0.20
CA GLU A 142 9.32 -26.01 0.94
C GLU A 142 8.32 -27.16 0.85
N TYR A 143 7.23 -27.01 0.08
CA TYR A 143 6.18 -28.03 -0.02
C TYR A 143 6.71 -29.36 -0.58
N LYS A 144 6.34 -30.44 0.10
CA LYS A 144 6.70 -31.82 -0.25
C LYS A 144 5.45 -32.69 -0.23
N PRO A 145 5.00 -33.23 -1.38
CA PRO A 145 3.75 -34.01 -1.47
C PRO A 145 3.68 -35.17 -0.47
N GLU A 146 4.79 -35.84 -0.22
CA GLU A 146 4.88 -36.99 0.69
C GLU A 146 4.73 -36.62 2.17
N GLN A 147 4.88 -35.35 2.53
CA GLN A 147 4.80 -34.86 3.91
C GLN A 147 3.49 -34.12 4.21
N GLY A 148 2.66 -33.88 3.19
CA GLY A 148 1.49 -33.02 3.28
C GLY A 148 1.84 -31.54 3.44
N ALA A 149 0.82 -30.69 3.57
CA ALA A 149 0.98 -29.23 3.54
C ALA A 149 1.59 -28.62 4.81
N LYS A 150 1.55 -29.32 5.96
CA LYS A 150 2.13 -28.89 7.26
C LYS A 150 1.83 -27.43 7.66
N ILE A 151 0.63 -26.95 7.34
CA ILE A 151 0.29 -25.52 7.38
C ILE A 151 0.46 -24.93 8.79
N LEU A 152 -0.07 -25.60 9.81
CA LEU A 152 -0.03 -25.08 11.18
C LEU A 152 1.35 -25.26 11.82
N GLU A 153 2.06 -26.33 11.47
CA GLU A 153 3.43 -26.59 11.92
C GLU A 153 4.39 -25.54 11.37
N THR A 154 4.34 -25.24 10.07
CA THR A 154 5.15 -24.20 9.43
C THR A 154 4.89 -22.83 10.07
N LEU A 155 3.62 -22.48 10.30
CA LEU A 155 3.28 -21.23 11.02
C LEU A 155 3.86 -21.21 12.44
N ALA A 156 3.75 -22.31 13.18
CA ALA A 156 4.27 -22.39 14.54
C ALA A 156 5.80 -22.26 14.59
N GLU A 157 6.52 -22.82 13.63
CA GLU A 157 7.98 -22.67 13.50
C GLU A 157 8.40 -21.23 13.21
N ILE A 158 7.69 -20.53 12.33
CA ILE A 158 7.98 -19.13 12.00
C ILE A 158 7.69 -18.24 13.21
N LYS A 159 6.56 -18.46 13.89
CA LYS A 159 6.22 -17.69 15.10
C LYS A 159 7.29 -17.79 16.18
N LYS A 160 7.95 -18.94 16.33
CA LYS A 160 9.07 -19.08 17.28
C LYS A 160 10.28 -18.19 16.94
N GLN A 161 10.42 -17.77 15.69
CA GLN A 161 11.55 -16.95 15.23
C GLN A 161 11.23 -15.46 15.32
N VAL A 162 10.01 -15.04 14.97
CA VAL A 162 9.68 -13.61 14.78
C VAL A 162 8.59 -13.07 15.71
N ALA A 163 7.73 -13.91 16.29
CA ALA A 163 6.64 -13.42 17.12
C ALA A 163 7.11 -13.17 18.56
N VAL A 164 6.95 -11.93 19.02
CA VAL A 164 7.29 -11.53 20.40
C VAL A 164 6.25 -12.02 21.40
N VAL A 165 4.98 -12.05 20.99
CA VAL A 165 3.86 -12.49 21.83
C VAL A 165 3.35 -13.84 21.34
N PRO A 166 3.25 -14.86 22.21
CA PRO A 166 2.72 -16.16 21.83
C PRO A 166 1.24 -16.04 21.46
N GLY A 167 0.88 -16.56 20.28
CA GLY A 167 -0.50 -16.65 19.84
C GLY A 167 -1.23 -17.88 20.40
N PRO A 168 -2.58 -17.90 20.35
CA PRO A 168 -3.36 -19.07 20.76
C PRO A 168 -3.11 -20.28 19.85
N THR A 169 -2.93 -21.45 20.44
CA THR A 169 -2.69 -22.72 19.71
C THR A 169 -3.89 -23.20 18.90
N TRP A 170 -5.10 -22.76 19.27
CA TRP A 170 -6.33 -23.01 18.53
C TRP A 170 -6.55 -22.04 17.37
N GLY A 171 -5.70 -21.02 17.19
CA GLY A 171 -5.80 -20.07 16.09
C GLY A 171 -5.70 -20.77 14.72
N ARG A 172 -6.53 -20.33 13.76
CA ARG A 172 -6.59 -20.90 12.40
C ARG A 172 -6.41 -19.84 11.32
N PHE A 173 -5.67 -18.76 11.62
CA PHE A 173 -5.40 -17.65 10.70
C PHE A 173 -5.12 -18.09 9.24
N PRO A 174 -4.28 -19.11 8.96
CA PRO A 174 -4.02 -19.52 7.56
C PRO A 174 -5.27 -19.83 6.74
N HIS A 175 -6.34 -20.33 7.37
CA HIS A 175 -7.59 -20.68 6.68
C HIS A 175 -8.43 -19.44 6.29
N ALA A 176 -8.06 -18.27 6.78
CA ALA A 176 -8.66 -16.98 6.42
C ALA A 176 -7.68 -16.09 5.66
N PHE A 177 -6.49 -16.60 5.29
CA PHE A 177 -5.46 -15.79 4.65
C PHE A 177 -5.67 -15.70 3.14
N SER A 178 -6.74 -15.02 2.73
CA SER A 178 -7.19 -14.96 1.34
C SER A 178 -6.13 -14.41 0.38
N HIS A 179 -5.21 -13.56 0.83
CA HIS A 179 -4.16 -12.96 0.00
C HIS A 179 -3.38 -14.02 -0.80
N ILE A 180 -2.99 -15.13 -0.16
CA ILE A 180 -2.12 -16.15 -0.76
C ILE A 180 -2.87 -17.38 -1.25
N PHE A 181 -4.15 -17.54 -0.86
CA PHE A 181 -4.97 -18.71 -1.23
C PHE A 181 -6.11 -18.40 -2.22
N ALA A 182 -6.54 -17.15 -2.31
CA ALA A 182 -7.67 -16.71 -3.12
C ALA A 182 -7.44 -15.31 -3.73
N GLY A 183 -6.20 -14.82 -3.71
CA GLY A 183 -5.78 -13.53 -4.25
C GLY A 183 -4.48 -13.66 -5.05
N GLY A 184 -3.90 -12.53 -5.44
CA GLY A 184 -2.70 -12.49 -6.28
C GLY A 184 -1.35 -12.63 -5.55
N TYR A 185 -1.33 -12.85 -4.23
CA TYR A 185 -0.11 -12.76 -3.41
C TYR A 185 0.51 -14.11 -3.06
N ALA A 186 0.14 -15.19 -3.73
CA ALA A 186 0.76 -16.50 -3.52
C ALA A 186 2.27 -16.44 -3.84
N ALA A 187 3.13 -16.79 -2.87
CA ALA A 187 4.59 -16.58 -2.94
C ALA A 187 4.99 -15.11 -3.22
N GLY A 188 4.16 -14.16 -2.80
CA GLY A 188 4.25 -12.75 -3.12
C GLY A 188 3.87 -11.82 -1.97
N TYR A 189 3.51 -12.32 -0.77
CA TYR A 189 3.07 -11.44 0.32
C TYR A 189 4.15 -10.46 0.80
N TYR A 190 5.43 -10.79 0.59
CA TYR A 190 6.55 -9.88 0.87
C TYR A 190 6.45 -8.54 0.11
N SER A 191 5.71 -8.51 -1.00
CA SER A 191 5.47 -7.33 -1.84
C SER A 191 5.00 -6.12 -1.03
N TYR A 192 4.24 -6.32 0.04
CA TYR A 192 3.82 -5.22 0.91
C TYR A 192 4.98 -4.49 1.59
N LEU A 193 5.91 -5.21 2.22
CA LEU A 193 7.06 -4.56 2.87
C LEU A 193 8.09 -4.08 1.85
N TRP A 194 8.22 -4.78 0.72
CA TRP A 194 9.11 -4.35 -0.36
C TRP A 194 8.63 -3.03 -0.99
N ALA A 195 7.35 -2.94 -1.33
CA ALA A 195 6.76 -1.72 -1.87
C ALA A 195 6.72 -0.60 -0.82
N ASP A 196 6.62 -0.90 0.47
CA ASP A 196 6.69 0.10 1.53
C ASP A 196 8.07 0.81 1.56
N VAL A 197 9.16 0.06 1.31
CA VAL A 197 10.49 0.67 1.12
C VAL A 197 10.47 1.67 -0.05
N LEU A 198 9.88 1.27 -1.18
CA LEU A 198 9.78 2.14 -2.35
C LEU A 198 8.90 3.37 -2.03
N ALA A 199 7.77 3.16 -1.36
CA ALA A 199 6.78 4.19 -1.08
C ALA A 199 7.31 5.24 -0.09
N ALA A 200 7.90 4.80 1.02
CA ALA A 200 8.50 5.69 2.01
C ALA A 200 9.64 6.51 1.41
N ASP A 201 10.52 5.87 0.63
CA ASP A 201 11.64 6.58 0.00
C ASP A 201 11.18 7.51 -1.13
N ALA A 202 10.15 7.12 -1.89
CA ALA A 202 9.53 8.03 -2.85
C ALA A 202 8.90 9.25 -2.16
N PHE A 203 8.21 9.04 -1.04
CA PHE A 203 7.60 10.12 -0.26
C PHE A 203 8.63 11.01 0.42
N SER A 204 9.81 10.49 0.80
CA SER A 204 10.88 11.30 1.40
C SER A 204 11.33 12.47 0.51
N ARG A 205 11.21 12.33 -0.82
CA ARG A 205 11.45 13.44 -1.75
C ARG A 205 10.43 14.58 -1.56
N PHE A 206 9.18 14.26 -1.26
CA PHE A 206 8.16 15.27 -0.92
C PHE A 206 8.40 15.89 0.45
N GLU A 207 8.92 15.13 1.42
CA GLU A 207 9.35 15.68 2.72
C GLU A 207 10.51 16.68 2.53
N GLU A 208 11.44 16.40 1.62
CA GLU A 208 12.58 17.26 1.26
C GLU A 208 12.15 18.52 0.47
N GLU A 209 11.25 18.37 -0.51
CA GLU A 209 10.91 19.41 -1.50
C GLU A 209 9.57 20.14 -1.21
N GLY A 210 8.80 19.65 -0.24
CA GLY A 210 7.47 20.12 0.16
C GLY A 210 6.35 19.17 -0.27
N ILE A 211 5.45 18.81 0.66
CA ILE A 211 4.42 17.77 0.46
C ILE A 211 3.35 18.10 -0.62
N PHE A 212 3.27 19.37 -1.03
CA PHE A 212 2.42 19.85 -2.12
C PHE A 212 3.23 20.44 -3.29
N ASN A 213 4.50 20.07 -3.40
CA ASN A 213 5.35 20.50 -4.50
C ASN A 213 4.83 19.93 -5.83
N ARG A 214 4.44 20.84 -6.73
CA ARG A 214 3.85 20.49 -8.02
C ARG A 214 4.85 19.83 -8.97
N GLU A 215 6.12 20.23 -8.92
CA GLU A 215 7.17 19.69 -9.79
C GLU A 215 7.48 18.24 -9.39
N THR A 216 7.58 17.96 -8.09
CA THR A 216 7.73 16.60 -7.55
C THR A 216 6.51 15.73 -7.91
N GLY A 217 5.29 16.26 -7.74
CA GLY A 217 4.05 15.59 -8.16
C GLY A 217 3.99 15.27 -9.65
N GLN A 218 4.44 16.20 -10.49
CA GLN A 218 4.49 16.00 -11.93
C GLN A 218 5.52 14.92 -12.31
N SER A 219 6.68 14.90 -11.66
CA SER A 219 7.68 13.84 -11.85
C SER A 219 7.13 12.48 -11.42
N PHE A 220 6.45 12.38 -10.27
CA PHE A 220 5.83 11.11 -9.84
C PHE A 220 4.78 10.61 -10.85
N LEU A 221 3.97 11.53 -11.40
CA LEU A 221 3.03 11.20 -12.47
C LEU A 221 3.74 10.70 -13.74
N ASP A 222 4.76 11.41 -14.22
CA ASP A 222 5.42 11.11 -15.49
C ASP A 222 6.33 9.87 -15.41
N ASP A 223 6.90 9.58 -14.25
CA ASP A 223 7.84 8.47 -14.05
C ASP A 223 7.20 7.21 -13.46
N ILE A 224 6.20 7.33 -12.58
CA ILE A 224 5.55 6.19 -11.92
C ILE A 224 4.16 5.95 -12.50
N LEU A 225 3.21 6.85 -12.26
CA LEU A 225 1.78 6.59 -12.53
C LEU A 225 1.44 6.44 -14.02
N SER A 226 2.16 7.13 -14.91
CA SER A 226 1.81 7.15 -16.33
C SER A 226 2.39 5.99 -17.15
N ARG A 227 3.26 5.17 -16.55
CA ARG A 227 4.10 4.18 -17.27
C ARG A 227 3.57 2.75 -17.23
N GLY A 228 2.69 2.42 -16.30
CA GLY A 228 2.19 1.06 -16.12
C GLY A 228 3.30 0.00 -16.18
N GLY A 229 3.00 -1.16 -16.77
CA GLY A 229 3.97 -2.26 -16.94
C GLY A 229 4.92 -2.12 -18.14
N SER A 230 5.08 -0.93 -18.71
CA SER A 230 5.83 -0.76 -19.97
C SER A 230 7.35 -0.69 -19.80
N GLU A 231 7.82 -0.45 -18.57
CA GLU A 231 9.24 -0.30 -18.23
C GLU A 231 9.51 -0.91 -16.84
N GLU A 232 10.76 -1.30 -16.58
CA GLU A 232 11.16 -1.93 -15.30
C GLU A 232 10.97 -0.96 -14.12
N PRO A 233 10.30 -1.36 -13.01
CA PRO A 233 10.02 -0.47 -11.88
C PRO A 233 11.25 0.17 -11.25
N MET A 234 12.38 -0.53 -11.20
CA MET A 234 13.64 0.02 -10.67
C MET A 234 14.14 1.20 -11.50
N GLU A 235 14.00 1.13 -12.83
CA GLU A 235 14.40 2.22 -13.73
C GLU A 235 13.45 3.42 -13.59
N LEU A 236 12.14 3.17 -13.47
CA LEU A 236 11.14 4.19 -13.18
C LEU A 236 11.43 4.90 -11.86
N PHE A 237 11.73 4.13 -10.80
CA PHE A 237 12.07 4.64 -9.49
C PHE A 237 13.34 5.49 -9.53
N LYS A 238 14.40 5.02 -10.21
CA LYS A 238 15.65 5.79 -10.38
C LYS A 238 15.42 7.11 -11.10
N ARG A 239 14.54 7.15 -12.12
CA ARG A 239 14.19 8.41 -12.79
C ARG A 239 13.50 9.38 -11.85
N PHE A 240 12.55 8.90 -11.06
CA PHE A 240 11.82 9.72 -10.10
C PHE A 240 12.70 10.18 -8.91
N ARG A 241 13.46 9.27 -8.29
CA ARG A 241 14.21 9.52 -7.05
C ARG A 241 15.64 10.02 -7.30
N GLY A 242 16.20 9.76 -8.48
CA GLY A 242 17.59 10.04 -8.84
C GLY A 242 18.60 8.99 -8.36
N ARG A 243 18.15 7.95 -7.65
CA ARG A 243 18.97 6.87 -7.07
C ARG A 243 18.14 5.60 -6.84
N GLU A 244 18.81 4.52 -6.45
CA GLU A 244 18.16 3.29 -5.99
C GLU A 244 17.42 3.51 -4.66
N PRO A 245 16.37 2.70 -4.38
CA PRO A 245 15.60 2.80 -3.15
C PRO A 245 16.46 2.46 -1.92
N GLN A 246 16.20 3.16 -0.83
CA GLN A 246 16.89 3.01 0.45
C GLN A 246 15.89 2.71 1.57
N LEU A 247 16.31 1.87 2.52
CA LEU A 247 15.48 1.43 3.64
C LEU A 247 15.28 2.52 4.71
N ASP A 248 16.17 3.51 4.75
CA ASP A 248 16.25 4.52 5.82
C ASP A 248 14.94 5.29 6.03
N ALA A 249 14.30 5.73 4.95
CA ALA A 249 13.03 6.48 5.02
C ALA A 249 11.92 5.65 5.68
N MET A 250 11.79 4.37 5.30
CA MET A 250 10.82 3.46 5.91
C MET A 250 11.11 3.31 7.41
N LEU A 251 12.37 3.08 7.81
CA LEU A 251 12.72 2.93 9.22
C LEU A 251 12.42 4.20 10.03
N GLU A 252 12.71 5.37 9.47
CA GLU A 252 12.38 6.66 10.08
C GLU A 252 10.86 6.84 10.25
N HIS A 253 10.07 6.51 9.21
CA HIS A 253 8.62 6.59 9.25
C HIS A 253 8.01 5.71 10.35
N TYR A 254 8.57 4.51 10.57
CA TYR A 254 8.18 3.61 11.68
C TYR A 254 8.83 3.97 13.03
N GLY A 255 9.67 5.00 13.10
CA GLY A 255 10.37 5.41 14.32
C GLY A 255 11.41 4.40 14.81
N ILE A 256 11.93 3.55 13.90
CA ILE A 256 12.93 2.54 14.18
C ILE A 256 14.31 3.14 13.89
N LYS A 257 15.15 3.24 14.92
CA LYS A 257 16.54 3.70 14.80
C LYS A 257 17.48 2.51 14.96
N GLY A 258 18.44 2.39 14.04
CA GLY A 258 19.54 1.43 14.12
C GLY A 258 20.59 1.80 15.16
#